data_AF-A0A9E3DDW9-F1
#
_entry.id   AF-A0A9E3DDW9-F1
#
_cell.length_a   1.000
_cell.length_b   1.000
_cell.length_c   1.000
_cell.angle_alpha   90.00
_cell.angle_beta   90.00
_cell.angle_gamma   90.00
#
_symmetry.space_group_name_H-M   'P 1'
#
loop_
_entity.id
_entity.type
_entity.pdbx_description
1 polymer ?
#
loop_
_entity_poly.entity_id
_entity_poly.type
_entity_poly.pdbx_seq_one_letter_code
_entity_poly.pdbx_strand_id
1 'polypeptide(L)'
;WYMHPNGQLPAYEFSFNDVNPPVHAWACWRTYKMTAPRGQRDTMFLERTFQKLLINFTWWVNRKDVQGKNIFGGGFLGLDNIGVFDRSRPLPNGATLEQADGTAWMAFYCGTMLSMALELAQHNPVYEDIASKFFEHFIAIVDAMNSMGGTGLWDDTDGFYYDQLQHDGTNDIMRVRSLVGMIPLIACEVLDQAVIDQLPGFKKRMDWFLKHRADLARHISFMKPCKNQTGRILLAVPSKERLKRVLKYLFDESEFLSQYGVRSVSLFHQNHPFRMRMDGHELSVDYEPAESQSNLFGGNSNWRGPIWFPINFLILEALERYNYFYGSDLMMEVPTGSGKMLNMAEAAREIGVRLTTLFTPDSNGQRPCHGEDRRYADDPNFRDLILFYEHFHGDNGRGLGASHQTGWTALVVRCLESLAARRRNAPPPEAPPASEAELG
;
A
#
# COMPACT_ATOMS: atom_id res chain seq x y z
N TRP A 1 0.78 8.92 -27.09
CA TRP A 1 0.47 8.78 -25.65
C TRP A 1 -1.02 8.54 -25.53
N TYR A 2 -1.46 7.57 -24.74
CA TYR A 2 -2.87 7.17 -24.62
C TYR A 2 -3.74 8.05 -23.70
N MET A 3 -3.17 9.13 -23.12
CA MET A 3 -3.91 10.04 -22.24
C MET A 3 -4.88 10.91 -23.04
N HIS A 4 -6.14 10.91 -22.63
CA HIS A 4 -7.16 11.79 -23.20
C HIS A 4 -6.85 13.26 -22.85
N PRO A 5 -7.19 14.26 -23.70
CA PRO A 5 -6.88 15.67 -23.46
C PRO A 5 -7.38 16.26 -22.12
N ASN A 6 -8.42 15.67 -21.52
CA ASN A 6 -8.93 16.05 -20.21
C ASN A 6 -8.09 15.51 -19.02
N GLY A 7 -7.04 14.72 -19.29
CA GLY A 7 -6.18 14.09 -18.29
C GLY A 7 -6.50 12.63 -17.96
N GLN A 8 -7.60 12.06 -18.44
CA GLN A 8 -7.94 10.67 -18.18
C GLN A 8 -6.94 9.70 -18.82
N LEU A 9 -6.57 8.66 -18.07
CA LEU A 9 -5.84 7.52 -18.59
C LEU A 9 -6.83 6.34 -18.76
N PRO A 10 -6.79 5.63 -19.90
CA PRO A 10 -7.67 4.48 -20.11
C PRO A 10 -7.33 3.36 -19.13
N ALA A 11 -8.35 2.70 -18.57
CA ALA A 11 -8.16 1.63 -17.58
C ALA A 11 -7.75 0.29 -18.21
N TYR A 12 -8.67 -0.39 -18.88
CA TYR A 12 -8.44 -1.70 -19.50
C TYR A 12 -9.34 -1.90 -20.72
N GLU A 13 -9.01 -2.88 -21.56
CA GLU A 13 -9.53 -3.04 -22.93
C GLU A 13 -11.06 -3.19 -23.06
N PHE A 14 -11.74 -3.64 -22.01
CA PHE A 14 -13.19 -3.80 -21.97
C PHE A 14 -13.93 -2.64 -21.27
N SER A 15 -13.22 -1.68 -20.65
CA SER A 15 -13.83 -0.45 -20.10
C SER A 15 -12.80 0.67 -19.98
N PHE A 16 -12.54 1.38 -21.09
CA PHE A 16 -11.57 2.49 -21.09
C PHE A 16 -11.93 3.65 -20.17
N ASN A 17 -13.22 3.81 -19.83
CA ASN A 17 -13.70 4.90 -18.99
C ASN A 17 -13.63 4.61 -17.49
N ASP A 18 -13.35 3.36 -17.09
CA ASP A 18 -13.22 3.00 -15.68
C ASP A 18 -11.92 3.56 -15.07
N VAL A 19 -11.70 3.28 -13.79
CA VAL A 19 -10.63 3.86 -13.00
C VAL A 19 -9.83 2.79 -12.28
N ASN A 20 -8.52 2.81 -12.51
CA ASN A 20 -7.54 2.01 -11.77
C ASN A 20 -6.84 2.86 -10.70
N PRO A 21 -6.22 2.23 -9.69
CA PRO A 21 -5.35 2.93 -8.76
C PRO A 21 -4.29 3.77 -9.50
N PRO A 22 -4.08 5.05 -9.14
CA PRO A 22 -3.19 5.97 -9.85
C PRO A 22 -1.69 5.74 -9.51
N VAL A 23 -1.21 4.51 -9.67
CA VAL A 23 0.18 4.12 -9.37
C VAL A 23 1.21 4.59 -10.41
N HIS A 24 0.78 5.29 -11.46
CA HIS A 24 1.65 5.74 -12.55
C HIS A 24 2.74 6.71 -12.07
N ALA A 25 2.42 7.63 -11.15
CA ALA A 25 3.44 8.53 -10.61
C ALA A 25 4.51 7.76 -9.85
N TRP A 26 4.10 6.78 -9.04
CA TRP A 26 5.03 5.89 -8.36
C TRP A 26 5.89 5.11 -9.35
N ALA A 27 5.28 4.53 -10.39
CA ALA A 27 6.01 3.78 -11.40
C ALA A 27 7.05 4.66 -12.13
N CYS A 28 6.66 5.86 -12.59
CA CYS A 28 7.59 6.80 -13.21
C CYS A 28 8.71 7.22 -12.25
N TRP A 29 8.38 7.47 -10.97
CA TRP A 29 9.37 7.81 -9.95
C TRP A 29 10.36 6.68 -9.68
N ARG A 30 9.88 5.42 -9.65
CA ARG A 30 10.75 4.23 -9.53
C ARG A 30 11.65 4.09 -10.74
N THR A 31 11.12 4.19 -11.95
CA THR A 31 11.91 4.13 -13.19
C THR A 31 12.98 5.21 -13.24
N TYR A 32 12.63 6.46 -12.90
CA TYR A 32 13.60 7.56 -12.78
C TYR A 32 14.74 7.22 -11.81
N LYS A 33 14.42 6.67 -10.64
CA LYS A 33 15.42 6.29 -9.64
C LYS A 33 16.35 5.16 -10.10
N MET A 34 15.93 4.38 -11.10
CA MET A 34 16.70 3.28 -11.69
C MET A 34 17.56 3.69 -12.89
N THR A 35 17.39 4.90 -13.45
CA THR A 35 18.15 5.29 -14.65
C THR A 35 19.65 5.49 -14.37
N ALA A 36 20.00 5.93 -13.15
CA ALA A 36 21.38 6.15 -12.72
C ALA A 36 21.47 6.35 -11.19
N PRO A 37 22.70 6.36 -10.62
CA PRO A 37 22.92 6.84 -9.25
C PRO A 37 22.38 8.26 -9.03
N ARG A 38 22.09 8.60 -7.76
CA ARG A 38 21.60 9.94 -7.36
C ARG A 38 22.54 11.02 -7.90
N GLY A 39 21.96 12.07 -8.49
CA GLY A 39 22.70 13.18 -9.12
C GLY A 39 23.03 12.99 -10.60
N GLN A 40 22.82 11.79 -11.18
CA GLN A 40 23.06 11.51 -12.61
C GLN A 40 21.81 10.96 -13.31
N ARG A 41 20.65 11.03 -12.67
CA ARG A 41 19.41 10.44 -13.19
C ARG A 41 18.82 11.27 -14.33
N ASP A 42 17.97 10.64 -15.13
CA ASP A 42 17.34 11.26 -16.29
C ASP A 42 16.25 12.26 -15.87
N THR A 43 16.68 13.49 -15.57
CA THR A 43 15.79 14.59 -15.17
C THR A 43 14.83 14.98 -16.29
N MET A 44 15.23 14.83 -17.57
CA MET A 44 14.37 15.10 -18.71
C MET A 44 13.20 14.11 -18.77
N PHE A 45 13.44 12.82 -18.53
CA PHE A 45 12.37 11.83 -18.38
C PHE A 45 11.41 12.19 -17.24
N LEU A 46 11.97 12.58 -16.09
CA LEU A 46 11.17 12.94 -14.91
C LEU A 46 10.28 14.15 -15.21
N GLU A 47 10.83 15.20 -15.80
CA GLU A 47 10.11 16.42 -16.18
C GLU A 47 8.99 16.12 -17.20
N ARG A 48 9.27 15.33 -18.24
CA ARG A 48 8.28 14.95 -19.27
C ARG A 48 7.10 14.18 -18.67
N THR A 49 7.37 13.25 -17.76
CA THR A 49 6.31 12.46 -17.10
C THR A 49 5.56 13.29 -16.07
N PHE A 50 6.26 14.12 -15.28
CA PHE A 50 5.68 15.01 -14.28
C PHE A 50 4.58 15.90 -14.87
N GLN A 51 4.83 16.57 -16.00
CA GLN A 51 3.86 17.47 -16.62
C GLN A 51 2.53 16.76 -16.97
N LYS A 52 2.59 15.47 -17.26
CA LYS A 52 1.42 14.71 -17.74
C LYS A 52 0.69 14.06 -16.59
N LEU A 53 1.45 13.59 -15.60
CA LEU A 53 0.92 13.23 -14.31
C LEU A 53 0.27 14.43 -13.61
N LEU A 54 0.71 15.67 -13.82
CA LEU A 54 0.02 16.86 -13.29
C LEU A 54 -1.39 17.02 -13.90
N ILE A 55 -1.52 16.80 -15.21
CA ILE A 55 -2.84 16.84 -15.90
C ILE A 55 -3.72 15.69 -15.39
N ASN A 56 -3.18 14.48 -15.25
CA ASN A 56 -3.94 13.34 -14.72
C ASN A 56 -4.37 13.56 -13.26
N PHE A 57 -3.50 14.06 -12.40
CA PHE A 57 -3.84 14.43 -11.02
C PHE A 57 -5.00 15.43 -10.98
N THR A 58 -4.97 16.43 -11.87
CA THR A 58 -6.02 17.45 -11.96
C THR A 58 -7.36 16.85 -12.42
N TRP A 59 -7.33 15.88 -13.34
CA TRP A 59 -8.52 15.12 -13.72
C TRP A 59 -9.13 14.38 -12.53
N TRP A 60 -8.30 13.73 -11.72
CA TRP A 60 -8.75 13.03 -10.50
C TRP A 60 -9.45 13.99 -9.52
N VAL A 61 -8.80 15.11 -9.18
CA VAL A 61 -9.40 16.14 -8.30
C VAL A 61 -10.75 16.61 -8.84
N ASN A 62 -10.87 16.89 -10.14
CA ASN A 62 -12.10 17.45 -10.69
C ASN A 62 -13.21 16.42 -10.91
N ARG A 63 -12.90 15.13 -11.07
CA ARG A 63 -13.87 14.09 -11.46
C ARG A 63 -14.19 13.10 -10.35
N LYS A 64 -13.33 12.98 -9.36
CA LYS A 64 -13.41 11.93 -8.32
C LYS A 64 -13.50 12.50 -6.91
N ASP A 65 -13.34 13.80 -6.73
CA ASP A 65 -13.78 14.55 -5.55
C ASP A 65 -14.97 15.45 -5.90
N VAL A 66 -16.13 14.82 -6.15
CA VAL A 66 -17.34 15.51 -6.69
C VAL A 66 -17.81 16.64 -5.77
N GLN A 67 -17.61 16.52 -4.46
CA GLN A 67 -18.04 17.51 -3.48
C GLN A 67 -16.96 18.54 -3.13
N GLY A 68 -15.74 18.41 -3.68
CA GLY A 68 -14.63 19.30 -3.41
C GLY A 68 -14.15 19.26 -1.95
N LYS A 69 -14.34 18.12 -1.27
CA LYS A 69 -14.03 17.96 0.16
C LYS A 69 -12.70 17.23 0.39
N ASN A 70 -11.97 16.85 -0.66
CA ASN A 70 -10.78 16.02 -0.64
C ASN A 70 -11.04 14.58 -0.14
N ILE A 71 -12.26 14.08 -0.34
CA ILE A 71 -12.63 12.67 -0.18
C ILE A 71 -12.94 12.13 -1.56
N PHE A 72 -12.18 11.11 -1.96
CA PHE A 72 -12.19 10.64 -3.34
C PHE A 72 -12.99 9.36 -3.43
N GLY A 73 -14.02 9.39 -4.28
CA GLY A 73 -14.72 8.21 -4.77
C GLY A 73 -14.17 7.84 -6.13
N GLY A 74 -13.81 6.59 -6.33
CA GLY A 74 -13.18 6.10 -7.56
C GLY A 74 -14.05 5.15 -8.36
N GLY A 75 -14.89 4.39 -7.67
CA GLY A 75 -15.53 3.19 -8.19
C GLY A 75 -14.66 1.96 -7.96
N PHE A 76 -14.41 1.20 -9.04
CA PHE A 76 -13.80 -0.14 -9.07
C PHE A 76 -12.39 -0.21 -8.45
N LEU A 77 -11.50 0.74 -8.79
CA LEU A 77 -10.12 0.85 -8.26
C LEU A 77 -9.32 -0.47 -8.26
N GLY A 78 -9.60 -1.39 -9.19
CA GLY A 78 -8.85 -2.63 -9.39
C GLY A 78 -8.98 -3.67 -8.27
N LEU A 79 -9.94 -3.50 -7.36
CA LEU A 79 -10.22 -4.43 -6.26
C LEU A 79 -11.64 -4.99 -6.42
N ASP A 80 -11.83 -5.78 -7.49
CA ASP A 80 -13.09 -6.11 -8.12
C ASP A 80 -14.25 -6.39 -7.15
N ASN A 81 -14.09 -7.42 -6.32
CA ASN A 81 -15.12 -7.91 -5.41
C ASN A 81 -14.79 -7.64 -3.92
N ILE A 82 -13.80 -6.78 -3.61
CA ILE A 82 -13.40 -6.53 -2.21
C ILE A 82 -14.52 -5.87 -1.40
N GLY A 83 -15.34 -5.07 -2.07
CA GLY A 83 -16.48 -4.36 -1.49
C GLY A 83 -17.72 -5.22 -1.37
N VAL A 84 -18.72 -4.67 -0.69
CA VAL A 84 -20.03 -5.33 -0.47
C VAL A 84 -20.89 -5.36 -1.74
N PHE A 85 -20.68 -4.39 -2.63
CA PHE A 85 -21.39 -4.22 -3.90
C PHE A 85 -20.44 -3.66 -4.97
N ASP A 86 -20.89 -3.65 -6.22
CA ASP A 86 -20.19 -3.03 -7.35
C ASP A 86 -20.12 -1.51 -7.15
N ARG A 87 -18.94 -1.04 -6.70
CA ARG A 87 -18.66 0.37 -6.41
C ARG A 87 -18.71 1.27 -7.63
N SER A 88 -18.68 0.71 -8.85
CA SER A 88 -18.77 1.47 -10.10
C SER A 88 -20.20 1.86 -10.48
N ARG A 89 -21.21 1.27 -9.82
CA ARG A 89 -22.62 1.53 -10.12
C ARG A 89 -23.22 2.58 -9.19
N PRO A 90 -24.22 3.34 -9.68
CA PRO A 90 -25.02 4.19 -8.82
C PRO A 90 -25.64 3.37 -7.68
N LEU A 91 -25.58 3.91 -6.47
CA LEU A 91 -26.22 3.29 -5.31
C LEU A 91 -27.69 3.68 -5.21
N PRO A 92 -28.53 2.83 -4.63
CA PRO A 92 -29.94 3.11 -4.45
C PRO A 92 -30.19 4.40 -3.66
N ASN A 93 -31.36 5.00 -3.89
CA ASN A 93 -31.86 6.18 -3.16
C ASN A 93 -30.90 7.37 -3.13
N GLY A 94 -30.02 7.49 -4.13
CA GLY A 94 -29.05 8.59 -4.23
C GLY A 94 -27.91 8.53 -3.20
N ALA A 95 -27.71 7.37 -2.56
CA ALA A 95 -26.61 7.18 -1.62
C ALA A 95 -25.25 7.38 -2.30
N THR A 96 -24.26 7.85 -1.54
CA THR A 96 -22.90 8.05 -2.02
C THR A 96 -21.90 7.32 -1.15
N LEU A 97 -20.91 6.68 -1.77
CA LEU A 97 -19.84 5.98 -1.07
C LEU A 97 -18.59 6.87 -0.97
N GLU A 98 -18.15 7.12 0.25
CA GLU A 98 -16.84 7.69 0.54
C GLU A 98 -15.83 6.55 0.74
N GLN A 99 -14.83 6.50 -0.12
CA GLN A 99 -13.89 5.37 -0.20
C GLN A 99 -12.56 5.69 0.51
N ALA A 100 -12.17 4.84 1.46
CA ALA A 100 -10.89 4.98 2.16
C ALA A 100 -9.70 4.71 1.23
N ASP A 101 -9.79 3.67 0.39
CA ASP A 101 -8.75 3.36 -0.59
C ASP A 101 -8.63 4.46 -1.65
N GLY A 102 -9.73 4.92 -2.23
CA GLY A 102 -9.74 6.00 -3.22
C GLY A 102 -9.07 7.28 -2.73
N THR A 103 -9.39 7.68 -1.49
CA THR A 103 -8.78 8.84 -0.83
C THR A 103 -7.29 8.62 -0.54
N ALA A 104 -6.92 7.45 -0.02
CA ALA A 104 -5.53 7.13 0.28
C ALA A 104 -4.66 7.01 -0.99
N TRP A 105 -5.19 6.50 -2.10
CA TRP A 105 -4.52 6.46 -3.38
C TRP A 105 -4.19 7.86 -3.90
N MET A 106 -5.08 8.83 -3.68
CA MET A 106 -4.82 10.22 -4.03
C MET A 106 -3.80 10.88 -3.11
N ALA A 107 -3.78 10.55 -1.81
CA ALA A 107 -2.69 10.95 -0.92
C ALA A 107 -1.34 10.38 -1.39
N PHE A 108 -1.29 9.09 -1.75
CA PHE A 108 -0.10 8.42 -2.28
C PHE A 108 0.40 9.07 -3.59
N TYR A 109 -0.50 9.34 -4.53
CA TYR A 109 -0.19 10.08 -5.75
C TYR A 109 0.34 11.48 -5.43
N CYS A 110 -0.35 12.22 -4.56
CA CYS A 110 0.03 13.57 -4.15
C CYS A 110 1.44 13.62 -3.54
N GLY A 111 1.75 12.71 -2.61
CA GLY A 111 3.08 12.59 -2.00
C GLY A 111 4.17 12.22 -3.00
N THR A 112 3.87 11.33 -3.96
CA THR A 112 4.82 11.00 -5.02
C THR A 112 5.10 12.22 -5.90
N MET A 113 4.08 12.97 -6.30
CA MET A 113 4.24 14.20 -7.08
C MET A 113 5.00 15.28 -6.32
N LEU A 114 4.80 15.40 -5.01
CA LEU A 114 5.63 16.27 -4.16
C LEU A 114 7.11 15.87 -4.23
N SER A 115 7.41 14.58 -4.09
CA SER A 115 8.78 14.07 -4.16
C SER A 115 9.43 14.35 -5.53
N MET A 116 8.68 14.14 -6.62
CA MET A 116 9.16 14.47 -7.97
C MET A 116 9.40 15.98 -8.13
N ALA A 117 8.50 16.82 -7.61
CA ALA A 117 8.64 18.27 -7.69
C ALA A 117 9.86 18.77 -6.92
N LEU A 118 10.12 18.24 -5.71
CA LEU A 118 11.31 18.58 -4.92
C LEU A 118 12.61 18.10 -5.59
N GLU A 119 12.59 16.95 -6.28
CA GLU A 119 13.74 16.49 -7.07
C GLU A 119 14.03 17.44 -8.24
N LEU A 120 12.99 17.85 -8.98
CA LEU A 120 13.14 18.80 -10.09
C LEU A 120 13.53 20.21 -9.61
N ALA A 121 13.05 20.62 -8.44
CA ALA A 121 13.33 21.93 -7.85
C ALA A 121 14.81 22.15 -7.53
N GLN A 122 15.58 21.08 -7.28
CA GLN A 122 17.03 21.16 -7.09
C GLN A 122 17.77 21.67 -8.33
N HIS A 123 17.16 21.57 -9.52
CA HIS A 123 17.74 22.01 -10.78
C HIS A 123 17.00 23.19 -11.41
N ASN A 124 15.72 23.37 -11.08
CA ASN A 124 14.91 24.47 -11.59
C ASN A 124 13.91 24.97 -10.52
N PRO A 125 14.12 26.17 -9.95
CA PRO A 125 13.31 26.68 -8.83
C PRO A 125 11.82 26.90 -9.17
N VAL A 126 11.43 26.89 -10.44
CA VAL A 126 10.01 26.95 -10.85
C VAL A 126 9.19 25.80 -10.21
N TYR A 127 9.83 24.64 -9.97
CA TYR A 127 9.16 23.51 -9.35
C TYR A 127 8.88 23.68 -7.85
N GLU A 128 9.44 24.69 -7.19
CA GLU A 128 9.14 25.00 -5.78
C GLU A 128 7.67 25.40 -5.57
N ASP A 129 7.07 26.09 -6.54
CA ASP A 129 5.67 26.51 -6.50
C ASP A 129 4.73 25.31 -6.54
N ILE A 130 4.97 24.38 -7.46
CA ILE A 130 4.13 23.19 -7.58
C ILE A 130 4.39 22.19 -6.45
N ALA A 131 5.62 22.12 -5.91
CA ALA A 131 5.91 21.38 -4.69
C ALA A 131 5.07 21.91 -3.51
N SER A 132 4.99 23.23 -3.34
CA SER A 132 4.16 23.85 -2.29
C SER A 132 2.69 23.45 -2.43
N LYS A 133 2.14 23.47 -3.65
CA LYS A 133 0.78 22.99 -3.92
C LYS A 133 0.59 21.53 -3.49
N PHE A 134 1.52 20.63 -3.82
CA PHE A 134 1.35 19.20 -3.48
C PHE A 134 1.50 18.97 -1.97
N PHE A 135 2.36 19.71 -1.30
CA PHE A 135 2.45 19.69 0.17
C PHE A 135 1.13 20.10 0.83
N GLU A 136 0.58 21.26 0.47
CA GLU A 136 -0.68 21.76 1.02
C GLU A 136 -1.86 20.83 0.71
N HIS A 137 -1.92 20.31 -0.53
CA HIS A 137 -2.97 19.41 -0.97
C HIS A 137 -2.88 18.04 -0.26
N PHE A 138 -1.67 17.50 -0.04
CA PHE A 138 -1.50 16.26 0.73
C PHE A 138 -2.09 16.42 2.13
N ILE A 139 -1.78 17.52 2.82
CA ILE A 139 -2.28 17.78 4.17
C ILE A 139 -3.80 17.93 4.18
N ALA A 140 -4.38 18.58 3.15
CA ALA A 140 -5.83 18.69 3.01
C ALA A 140 -6.51 17.31 2.86
N ILE A 141 -5.92 16.39 2.09
CA ILE A 141 -6.42 15.00 1.97
C ILE A 141 -6.33 14.28 3.32
N VAL A 142 -5.19 14.40 4.02
CA VAL A 142 -5.02 13.75 5.32
C VAL A 142 -6.03 14.26 6.35
N ASP A 143 -6.26 15.57 6.40
CA ASP A 143 -7.25 16.13 7.33
C ASP A 143 -8.68 15.72 6.97
N ALA A 144 -9.05 15.73 5.70
CA ALA A 144 -10.33 15.23 5.23
C ALA A 144 -10.55 13.78 5.68
N MET A 145 -9.56 12.92 5.42
CA MET A 145 -9.61 11.50 5.76
C MET A 145 -9.65 11.22 7.27
N ASN A 146 -9.11 12.12 8.09
CA ASN A 146 -8.96 11.93 9.53
C ASN A 146 -9.95 12.73 10.40
N SER A 147 -10.68 13.70 9.84
CA SER A 147 -11.47 14.68 10.60
C SER A 147 -12.86 14.96 10.01
N MET A 148 -13.17 14.62 8.76
CA MET A 148 -14.45 14.98 8.15
C MET A 148 -15.64 14.30 8.83
N GLY A 149 -16.71 15.04 9.14
CA GLY A 149 -17.87 14.49 9.85
C GLY A 149 -17.60 14.07 11.30
N GLY A 150 -16.44 14.43 11.86
CA GLY A 150 -16.03 14.11 13.24
C GLY A 150 -14.70 13.35 13.26
N THR A 151 -14.66 12.15 12.67
CA THR A 151 -13.47 11.27 12.65
C THR A 151 -12.95 10.98 11.24
N GLY A 152 -13.58 11.52 10.19
CA GLY A 152 -13.28 11.16 8.80
C GLY A 152 -13.63 9.70 8.54
N LEU A 153 -12.80 9.01 7.78
CA LEU A 153 -12.93 7.58 7.46
C LEU A 153 -12.30 6.67 8.54
N TRP A 154 -11.83 7.26 9.65
CA TRP A 154 -11.26 6.54 10.78
C TRP A 154 -12.34 6.20 11.81
N ASP A 155 -12.38 4.95 12.26
CA ASP A 155 -13.20 4.53 13.39
C ASP A 155 -12.30 4.38 14.63
N ASP A 156 -12.55 5.21 15.66
CA ASP A 156 -11.75 5.21 16.90
C ASP A 156 -12.03 4.01 17.80
N THR A 157 -13.17 3.32 17.63
CA THR A 157 -13.53 2.14 18.42
C THR A 157 -12.65 0.96 17.98
N ASP A 158 -12.66 0.68 16.69
CA ASP A 158 -11.89 -0.42 16.10
C ASP A 158 -10.42 -0.01 15.94
N GLY A 159 -10.16 1.25 15.59
CA GLY A 159 -8.82 1.71 15.25
C GLY A 159 -8.41 1.32 13.85
N PHE A 160 -9.34 1.50 12.92
CA PHE A 160 -9.22 1.07 11.54
C PHE A 160 -9.90 2.08 10.61
N TYR A 161 -9.47 2.12 9.34
CA TYR A 161 -10.13 2.93 8.32
C TYR A 161 -11.19 2.11 7.59
N TYR A 162 -12.36 2.72 7.34
CA TYR A 162 -13.48 2.07 6.67
C TYR A 162 -14.08 2.98 5.61
N ASP A 163 -14.70 2.37 4.60
CA ASP A 163 -15.59 3.10 3.69
C ASP A 163 -16.83 3.58 4.47
N GLN A 164 -17.42 4.68 4.00
CA GLN A 164 -18.62 5.26 4.58
C GLN A 164 -19.71 5.44 3.54
N LEU A 165 -20.91 4.94 3.83
CA LEU A 165 -22.08 5.10 3.00
C LEU A 165 -22.92 6.27 3.52
N GLN A 166 -23.00 7.33 2.72
CA GLN A 166 -23.86 8.48 3.01
C GLN A 166 -25.22 8.31 2.36
N HIS A 167 -26.29 8.40 3.18
CA HIS A 167 -27.68 8.38 2.73
C HIS A 167 -28.56 9.12 3.75
N ASP A 168 -29.51 9.93 3.29
CA ASP A 168 -30.49 10.65 4.15
C ASP A 168 -29.88 11.42 5.34
N GLY A 169 -28.67 11.97 5.17
CA GLY A 169 -27.94 12.70 6.23
C GLY A 169 -27.34 11.79 7.32
N THR A 170 -27.48 10.47 7.18
CA THR A 170 -26.81 9.46 7.98
C THR A 170 -25.55 8.97 7.30
N ASN A 171 -24.66 8.38 8.10
CA ASN A 171 -23.37 7.90 7.64
C ASN A 171 -23.11 6.50 8.21
N ASP A 172 -23.26 5.48 7.37
CA ASP A 172 -23.11 4.08 7.75
C ASP A 172 -21.68 3.62 7.51
N ILE A 173 -21.02 3.16 8.58
CA ILE A 173 -19.65 2.66 8.52
C ILE A 173 -19.63 1.22 7.99
N MET A 174 -18.94 1.02 6.89
CA MET A 174 -18.77 -0.28 6.25
C MET A 174 -17.63 -1.05 6.93
N ARG A 175 -17.94 -1.73 8.04
CA ARG A 175 -16.98 -2.45 8.92
C ARG A 175 -16.44 -3.75 8.31
N VAL A 176 -15.85 -3.64 7.12
CA VAL A 176 -15.13 -4.69 6.43
C VAL A 176 -13.63 -4.46 6.62
N ARG A 177 -13.00 -5.29 7.46
CA ARG A 177 -11.54 -5.32 7.66
C ARG A 177 -10.89 -5.91 6.42
N SER A 178 -10.58 -5.04 5.48
CA SER A 178 -9.95 -5.38 4.20
C SER A 178 -8.76 -4.49 3.90
N LEU A 179 -8.04 -4.79 2.81
CA LEU A 179 -6.96 -3.93 2.32
C LEU A 179 -7.40 -2.49 2.07
N VAL A 180 -8.70 -2.23 1.85
CA VAL A 180 -9.25 -0.88 1.72
C VAL A 180 -8.85 0.00 2.90
N GLY A 181 -8.98 -0.53 4.12
CA GLY A 181 -8.55 0.17 5.34
C GLY A 181 -7.05 0.13 5.62
N MET A 182 -6.29 -0.65 4.84
CA MET A 182 -4.82 -0.72 4.89
C MET A 182 -4.12 0.19 3.88
N ILE A 183 -4.73 0.53 2.74
CA ILE A 183 -4.15 1.46 1.75
C ILE A 183 -3.72 2.81 2.37
N PRO A 184 -4.39 3.39 3.38
CA PRO A 184 -3.92 4.60 4.06
C PRO A 184 -2.47 4.49 4.57
N LEU A 185 -2.03 3.30 4.97
CA LEU A 185 -0.68 3.05 5.46
C LEU A 185 0.40 3.26 4.39
N ILE A 186 0.10 2.99 3.12
CA ILE A 186 1.09 3.12 2.05
C ILE A 186 1.30 4.58 1.60
N ALA A 187 0.37 5.47 1.93
CA ALA A 187 0.43 6.90 1.65
C ALA A 187 1.33 7.62 2.69
N CYS A 188 2.63 7.42 2.56
CA CYS A 188 3.65 8.08 3.37
C CYS A 188 4.84 8.56 2.53
N GLU A 189 5.37 9.74 2.85
CA GLU A 189 6.56 10.32 2.24
C GLU A 189 7.47 10.98 3.28
N VAL A 190 8.78 10.87 3.06
CA VAL A 190 9.80 11.45 3.95
C VAL A 190 10.53 12.55 3.20
N LEU A 191 10.47 13.77 3.74
CA LEU A 191 11.18 14.92 3.22
C LEU A 191 12.47 15.11 4.00
N ASP A 192 13.60 15.15 3.27
CA ASP A 192 14.92 15.42 3.86
C ASP A 192 15.07 16.93 4.12
N GLN A 193 15.35 17.32 5.36
CA GLN A 193 15.51 18.74 5.72
C GLN A 193 16.61 19.42 4.90
N ALA A 194 17.68 18.68 4.57
CA ALA A 194 18.78 19.18 3.75
C ALA A 194 18.33 19.63 2.35
N VAL A 195 17.35 18.94 1.76
CA VAL A 195 16.78 19.32 0.46
C VAL A 195 15.89 20.55 0.64
N ILE A 196 15.04 20.56 1.68
CA ILE A 196 14.16 21.70 1.98
C ILE A 196 14.97 22.98 2.21
N ASP A 197 16.08 22.91 2.94
CA ASP A 197 16.93 24.06 3.24
C ASP A 197 17.60 24.66 2.00
N GLN A 198 17.71 23.90 0.91
CA GLN A 198 18.22 24.37 -0.39
C GLN A 198 17.12 24.98 -1.28
N LEU A 199 15.85 24.90 -0.88
CA LEU A 199 14.68 25.35 -1.65
C LEU A 199 13.95 26.48 -0.89
N PRO A 200 14.45 27.73 -0.96
CA PRO A 200 13.98 28.81 -0.09
C PRO A 200 12.52 29.22 -0.33
N GLY A 201 12.02 29.11 -1.56
CA GLY A 201 10.62 29.38 -1.92
C GLY A 201 9.69 28.36 -1.30
N PHE A 202 9.99 27.07 -1.47
CA PHE A 202 9.24 25.97 -0.85
C PHE A 202 9.30 26.07 0.68
N LYS A 203 10.50 26.20 1.25
CA LYS A 203 10.70 26.29 2.71
C LYS A 203 9.90 27.43 3.31
N LYS A 204 9.91 28.62 2.69
CA LYS A 204 9.13 29.77 3.16
C LYS A 204 7.64 29.47 3.21
N ARG A 205 7.08 28.83 2.17
CA ARG A 205 5.65 28.47 2.14
C ARG A 205 5.32 27.38 3.14
N MET A 206 6.16 26.35 3.25
CA MET A 206 6.02 25.29 4.25
C MET A 206 6.01 25.86 5.67
N ASP A 207 7.00 26.69 6.03
CA ASP A 207 7.10 27.31 7.35
C ASP A 207 5.90 28.23 7.63
N TRP A 208 5.45 29.00 6.62
CA TRP A 208 4.26 29.82 6.73
C TRP A 208 3.01 28.96 6.98
N PHE A 209 2.84 27.86 6.24
CA PHE A 209 1.71 26.95 6.40
C PHE A 209 1.70 26.33 7.80
N LEU A 210 2.83 25.78 8.25
CA LEU A 210 2.97 25.17 9.58
C LEU A 210 2.64 26.16 10.71
N LYS A 211 3.01 27.43 10.54
CA LYS A 211 2.75 28.49 11.53
C LYS A 211 1.29 28.94 11.56
N HIS A 212 0.63 29.05 10.41
CA HIS A 212 -0.70 29.67 10.31
C HIS A 212 -1.84 28.66 10.17
N ARG A 213 -1.54 27.39 9.87
CA ARG A 213 -2.48 26.26 9.77
C ARG A 213 -2.16 25.18 10.79
N ALA A 214 -2.00 25.58 12.05
CA ALA A 214 -1.70 24.66 13.15
C ALA A 214 -2.77 23.56 13.32
N ASP A 215 -4.02 23.86 12.93
CA ASP A 215 -5.14 22.92 12.84
C ASP A 215 -4.83 21.72 11.93
N LEU A 216 -4.13 21.97 10.83
CA LEU A 216 -3.73 20.95 9.85
C LEU A 216 -2.33 20.38 10.09
N ALA A 217 -1.44 21.17 10.68
CA ALA A 217 -0.05 20.78 10.95
C ALA A 217 0.06 19.60 11.92
N ARG A 218 -0.99 19.30 12.72
CA ARG A 218 -1.06 18.12 13.60
C ARG A 218 -0.86 16.79 12.88
N HIS A 219 -1.09 16.74 11.57
CA HIS A 219 -0.91 15.55 10.74
C HIS A 219 0.54 15.34 10.28
N ILE A 220 1.46 16.25 10.63
CA ILE A 220 2.85 16.22 10.20
C ILE A 220 3.74 15.80 11.36
N SER A 221 4.54 14.75 11.15
CA SER A 221 5.51 14.28 12.13
C SER A 221 6.91 14.83 11.81
N PHE A 222 7.52 15.51 12.78
CA PHE A 222 8.88 16.04 12.65
C PHE A 222 9.85 15.21 13.48
N MET A 223 10.94 14.76 12.85
CA MET A 223 12.06 14.17 13.57
C MET A 223 13.22 15.15 13.61
N LYS A 224 13.61 15.55 14.83
CA LYS A 224 14.80 16.36 15.05
C LYS A 224 16.05 15.51 14.75
N PRO A 225 17.08 16.09 14.13
CA PRO A 225 18.32 15.38 13.88
C PRO A 225 18.99 14.90 15.18
N CYS A 226 19.45 13.65 15.19
CA CYS A 226 20.50 13.20 16.12
C CYS A 226 21.85 13.78 15.67
N LYS A 227 22.85 13.82 16.57
CA LYS A 227 24.20 14.32 16.23
C LYS A 227 24.71 13.66 14.93
N ASN A 228 25.04 14.49 13.94
CA ASN A 228 25.54 14.13 12.59
C ASN A 228 24.50 13.63 11.56
N GLN A 229 23.19 13.81 11.78
CA GLN A 229 22.17 13.63 10.73
C GLN A 229 21.43 14.94 10.47
N THR A 230 20.85 15.10 9.29
CA THR A 230 19.91 16.20 8.99
C THR A 230 18.51 15.78 9.42
N GLY A 231 17.66 16.75 9.79
CA GLY A 231 16.29 16.47 10.21
C GLY A 231 15.47 15.80 9.10
N ARG A 232 14.37 15.15 9.49
CA ARG A 232 13.42 14.56 8.54
C ARG A 232 12.00 14.98 8.91
N ILE A 233 11.15 15.10 7.89
CA ILE A 233 9.72 15.35 8.05
C ILE A 233 8.98 14.17 7.44
N LEU A 234 8.05 13.58 8.19
CA LEU A 234 7.16 12.53 7.69
C LEU A 234 5.79 13.13 7.42
N LEU A 235 5.37 12.96 6.16
CA LEU A 235 4.00 13.14 5.70
C LEU A 235 3.37 11.76 5.61
N ALA A 236 2.32 11.49 6.38
CA ALA A 236 1.62 10.21 6.32
C ALA A 236 0.13 10.44 6.59
N VAL A 237 -0.73 9.59 6.00
CA VAL A 237 -2.16 9.61 6.33
C VAL A 237 -2.42 9.24 7.79
N PRO A 238 -1.94 8.09 8.31
CA PRO A 238 -2.10 7.80 9.73
C PRO A 238 -1.09 8.57 10.59
N SER A 239 -1.55 9.09 11.74
CA SER A 239 -0.66 9.50 12.82
C SER A 239 0.16 8.32 13.35
N LYS A 240 1.20 8.55 14.15
CA LYS A 240 1.99 7.46 14.77
C LYS A 240 1.09 6.50 15.57
N GLU A 241 0.12 7.02 16.30
CA GLU A 241 -0.82 6.24 17.12
C GLU A 241 -1.76 5.41 16.26
N ARG A 242 -2.35 6.02 15.21
CA ARG A 242 -3.22 5.33 14.26
C ARG A 242 -2.45 4.25 13.48
N LEU A 243 -1.23 4.57 13.04
CA LEU A 243 -0.32 3.63 12.39
C LEU A 243 -0.08 2.40 13.25
N LYS A 244 0.23 2.59 14.54
CA LYS A 244 0.41 1.46 15.48
C LYS A 244 -0.86 0.61 15.61
N ARG A 245 -2.06 1.22 15.61
CA ARG A 245 -3.33 0.48 15.69
C ARG A 245 -3.58 -0.35 14.43
N VAL A 246 -3.40 0.24 13.25
CA VAL A 246 -3.54 -0.49 11.96
C VAL A 246 -2.51 -1.61 11.83
N LEU A 247 -1.25 -1.36 12.23
CA LEU A 247 -0.19 -2.36 12.17
C LEU A 247 -0.44 -3.57 13.07
N LYS A 248 -1.19 -3.42 14.17
CA LYS A 248 -1.58 -4.58 14.99
C LYS A 248 -2.44 -5.56 14.19
N TYR A 249 -3.40 -5.06 13.42
CA TYR A 249 -4.20 -5.90 12.52
C TYR A 249 -3.34 -6.51 11.39
N LEU A 250 -2.45 -5.70 10.80
CA LEU A 250 -1.59 -6.15 9.71
C LEU A 250 -0.70 -7.33 10.12
N PHE A 251 -0.15 -7.30 11.34
CA PHE A 251 0.78 -8.30 11.86
C PHE A 251 0.10 -9.43 12.64
N ASP A 252 -1.22 -9.43 12.78
CA ASP A 252 -1.97 -10.48 13.49
C ASP A 252 -2.32 -11.62 12.54
N GLU A 253 -1.95 -12.85 12.92
CA GLU A 253 -2.16 -14.04 12.09
C GLU A 253 -3.62 -14.49 12.05
N SER A 254 -4.42 -14.10 13.05
CA SER A 254 -5.88 -14.26 13.08
C SER A 254 -6.62 -13.21 12.26
N GLU A 255 -5.90 -12.22 11.72
CA GLU A 255 -6.43 -11.16 10.87
C GLU A 255 -5.77 -11.22 9.48
N PHE A 256 -4.77 -10.38 9.22
CA PHE A 256 -4.23 -10.19 7.88
C PHE A 256 -2.94 -10.99 7.60
N LEU A 257 -2.15 -11.34 8.62
CA LEU A 257 -0.84 -11.95 8.42
C LEU A 257 -0.96 -13.46 8.16
N SER A 258 -0.81 -13.87 6.91
CA SER A 258 -0.69 -15.29 6.55
C SER A 258 0.77 -15.76 6.63
N GLN A 259 1.01 -17.06 6.65
CA GLN A 259 2.32 -17.67 6.41
C GLN A 259 2.91 -17.27 5.04
N TYR A 260 2.08 -16.81 4.11
CA TYR A 260 2.44 -16.54 2.73
C TYR A 260 2.41 -15.05 2.34
N GLY A 261 2.07 -14.15 3.25
CA GLY A 261 1.96 -12.71 3.01
C GLY A 261 0.76 -12.07 3.69
N VAL A 262 0.36 -10.88 3.25
CA VAL A 262 -0.80 -10.15 3.76
C VAL A 262 -2.05 -10.51 2.95
N ARG A 263 -3.10 -10.96 3.63
CA ARG A 263 -4.42 -11.30 3.06
C ARG A 263 -5.16 -10.04 2.57
N SER A 264 -6.04 -10.21 1.59
CA SER A 264 -6.84 -9.09 1.05
C SER A 264 -8.04 -8.70 1.94
N VAL A 265 -8.61 -9.67 2.64
CA VAL A 265 -9.60 -9.50 3.72
C VAL A 265 -9.12 -10.25 4.95
N SER A 266 -9.41 -9.70 6.12
CA SER A 266 -9.07 -10.32 7.40
C SER A 266 -9.73 -11.69 7.56
N LEU A 267 -8.96 -12.65 8.08
CA LEU A 267 -9.44 -13.98 8.48
C LEU A 267 -10.56 -13.89 9.54
N PHE A 268 -10.65 -12.80 10.30
CA PHE A 268 -11.75 -12.51 11.24
C PHE A 268 -13.13 -12.69 10.59
N HIS A 269 -13.28 -12.29 9.32
CA HIS A 269 -14.56 -12.38 8.60
C HIS A 269 -14.99 -13.80 8.25
N GLN A 270 -14.15 -14.82 8.50
CA GLN A 270 -14.56 -16.23 8.40
C GLN A 270 -15.67 -16.57 9.40
N ASN A 271 -15.57 -16.05 10.63
CA ASN A 271 -16.55 -16.28 11.70
C ASN A 271 -17.47 -15.07 11.94
N HIS A 272 -17.09 -13.91 11.42
CA HIS A 272 -17.79 -12.65 11.63
C HIS A 272 -18.01 -11.90 10.30
N PRO A 273 -18.80 -12.47 9.37
CA PRO A 273 -19.00 -11.83 8.09
C PRO A 273 -19.74 -10.52 8.24
N PHE A 274 -19.33 -9.52 7.46
CA PHE A 274 -20.05 -8.26 7.40
C PHE A 274 -21.36 -8.47 6.64
N ARG A 275 -22.47 -7.96 7.17
CA ARG A 275 -23.80 -8.05 6.55
C ARG A 275 -24.48 -6.69 6.55
N MET A 276 -25.14 -6.35 5.45
CA MET A 276 -25.97 -5.16 5.35
C MET A 276 -27.23 -5.45 4.52
N ARG A 277 -28.30 -4.69 4.75
CA ARG A 277 -29.50 -4.74 3.91
C ARG A 277 -29.55 -3.51 3.02
N MET A 278 -29.72 -3.72 1.72
CA MET A 278 -29.86 -2.65 0.73
C MET A 278 -30.91 -3.08 -0.30
N ASP A 279 -31.91 -2.23 -0.57
CA ASP A 279 -33.04 -2.52 -1.48
C ASP A 279 -33.76 -3.85 -1.21
N GLY A 280 -33.91 -4.23 0.06
CA GLY A 280 -34.55 -5.49 0.45
C GLY A 280 -33.71 -6.75 0.21
N HIS A 281 -32.47 -6.60 -0.27
CA HIS A 281 -31.49 -7.68 -0.39
C HIS A 281 -30.49 -7.65 0.77
N GLU A 282 -30.12 -8.83 1.28
CA GLU A 282 -28.99 -8.96 2.21
C GLU A 282 -27.70 -9.13 1.39
N LEU A 283 -26.75 -8.23 1.61
CA LEU A 283 -25.41 -8.28 1.04
C LEU A 283 -24.42 -8.66 2.13
N SER A 284 -23.39 -9.42 1.75
CA SER A 284 -22.37 -9.88 2.69
C SER A 284 -20.96 -9.91 2.11
N VAL A 285 -19.99 -9.75 3.00
CA VAL A 285 -18.57 -9.98 2.74
C VAL A 285 -18.07 -10.98 3.77
N ASP A 286 -17.75 -12.18 3.29
CA ASP A 286 -17.12 -13.26 4.02
C ASP A 286 -15.60 -13.31 3.73
N TYR A 287 -14.88 -14.16 4.46
CA TYR A 287 -13.51 -14.54 4.12
C TYR A 287 -13.50 -15.72 3.14
N GLU A 288 -12.99 -15.48 1.94
CA GLU A 288 -12.90 -16.43 0.83
C GLU A 288 -11.42 -16.55 0.41
N PRO A 289 -10.65 -17.53 0.91
CA PRO A 289 -9.20 -17.54 0.70
C PRO A 289 -8.77 -17.94 -0.71
N ALA A 290 -9.69 -18.37 -1.58
CA ALA A 290 -9.43 -18.95 -2.91
C ALA A 290 -10.17 -18.16 -4.02
N GLU A 291 -10.78 -18.85 -4.99
CA GLU A 291 -11.68 -18.25 -5.99
C GLU A 291 -12.92 -17.62 -5.33
N SER A 292 -13.54 -16.65 -6.00
CA SER A 292 -14.73 -15.96 -5.49
C SER A 292 -15.95 -16.86 -5.53
N GLN A 293 -16.73 -16.88 -4.45
CA GLN A 293 -18.04 -17.54 -4.42
C GLN A 293 -19.15 -16.68 -5.02
N SER A 294 -18.86 -15.39 -5.25
CA SER A 294 -19.77 -14.45 -5.91
C SER A 294 -19.48 -14.32 -7.41
N ASN A 295 -20.52 -14.04 -8.20
CA ASN A 295 -20.41 -13.75 -9.62
C ASN A 295 -20.05 -12.29 -9.93
N LEU A 296 -19.76 -11.46 -8.91
CA LEU A 296 -19.27 -10.10 -9.13
C LEU A 296 -17.98 -10.17 -9.95
N PHE A 297 -17.97 -9.51 -11.10
CA PHE A 297 -16.83 -9.49 -12.04
C PHE A 297 -16.36 -10.87 -12.54
N GLY A 298 -17.26 -11.86 -12.63
CA GLY A 298 -17.00 -13.12 -13.32
C GLY A 298 -16.37 -14.24 -12.48
N GLY A 299 -16.16 -14.05 -11.17
CA GLY A 299 -15.87 -15.10 -10.19
C GLY A 299 -14.44 -15.68 -10.16
N ASN A 300 -13.65 -15.50 -11.21
CA ASN A 300 -12.27 -16.05 -11.29
C ASN A 300 -11.22 -15.24 -10.51
N SER A 301 -11.44 -13.94 -10.33
CA SER A 301 -10.60 -13.05 -9.54
C SER A 301 -11.24 -12.84 -8.16
N ASN A 302 -10.43 -12.85 -7.10
CA ASN A 302 -10.94 -12.68 -5.75
C ASN A 302 -10.03 -11.85 -4.84
N TRP A 303 -10.60 -10.82 -4.26
CA TRP A 303 -10.00 -9.91 -3.29
C TRP A 303 -10.56 -10.09 -1.87
N ARG A 304 -11.30 -11.16 -1.59
CA ARG A 304 -11.92 -11.43 -0.28
C ARG A 304 -11.12 -12.39 0.61
N GLY A 305 -9.80 -12.39 0.51
CA GLY A 305 -8.96 -13.27 1.30
C GLY A 305 -7.61 -13.64 0.69
N PRO A 306 -7.48 -13.83 -0.65
CA PRO A 306 -6.22 -14.21 -1.26
C PRO A 306 -5.13 -13.15 -1.07
N ILE A 307 -3.89 -13.57 -1.29
CA ILE A 307 -2.68 -12.75 -1.22
C ILE A 307 -2.35 -12.24 -2.62
N TRP A 308 -2.16 -10.93 -2.70
CA TRP A 308 -1.85 -10.22 -3.94
C TRP A 308 -0.53 -9.47 -3.82
N PHE A 309 0.36 -9.70 -4.79
CA PHE A 309 1.71 -9.11 -4.82
C PHE A 309 1.76 -7.58 -4.87
N PRO A 310 0.93 -6.88 -5.67
CA PRO A 310 1.01 -5.41 -5.77
C PRO A 310 0.92 -4.71 -4.41
N ILE A 311 -0.10 -5.04 -3.62
CA ILE A 311 -0.35 -4.37 -2.35
C ILE A 311 0.65 -4.81 -1.29
N ASN A 312 0.98 -6.11 -1.24
CA ASN A 312 2.04 -6.59 -0.37
C ASN A 312 3.37 -5.86 -0.61
N PHE A 313 3.75 -5.67 -1.88
CA PHE A 313 4.96 -4.95 -2.23
C PHE A 313 4.93 -3.48 -1.79
N LEU A 314 3.80 -2.78 -1.98
CA LEU A 314 3.65 -1.40 -1.51
C LEU A 314 3.68 -1.29 0.02
N ILE A 315 3.16 -2.29 0.74
CA ILE A 315 3.28 -2.38 2.19
C ILE A 315 4.74 -2.53 2.61
N LEU A 316 5.52 -3.39 1.92
CA LEU A 316 6.96 -3.51 2.17
C LEU A 316 7.68 -2.17 2.03
N GLU A 317 7.44 -1.45 0.92
CA GLU A 317 8.04 -0.14 0.69
C GLU A 317 7.61 0.90 1.74
N ALA A 318 6.34 0.87 2.16
CA ALA A 318 5.84 1.76 3.19
C ALA A 318 6.51 1.50 4.54
N LEU A 319 6.64 0.24 4.95
CA LEU A 319 7.34 -0.15 6.18
C LEU A 319 8.82 0.25 6.14
N GLU A 320 9.51 0.04 5.01
CA GLU A 320 10.89 0.52 4.82
C GLU A 320 10.99 2.05 4.95
N ARG A 321 10.00 2.78 4.42
CA ARG A 321 9.95 4.25 4.52
C ARG A 321 9.66 4.71 5.96
N TYR A 322 8.75 4.04 6.67
CA TYR A 322 8.53 4.29 8.09
C TYR A 322 9.79 3.98 8.91
N ASN A 323 10.54 2.94 8.56
CA ASN A 323 11.84 2.65 9.17
C ASN A 323 12.86 3.75 8.87
N TYR A 324 12.89 4.27 7.64
CA TYR A 324 13.76 5.39 7.28
C TYR A 324 13.45 6.63 8.14
N PHE A 325 12.19 6.84 8.53
CA PHE A 325 11.83 7.93 9.44
C PHE A 325 12.08 7.58 10.90
N TYR A 326 11.43 6.55 11.46
CA TYR A 326 11.45 6.25 12.89
C TYR A 326 12.66 5.44 13.37
N GLY A 327 13.37 4.75 12.47
CA GLY A 327 14.43 3.81 12.84
C GLY A 327 13.96 2.79 13.89
N SER A 328 14.74 2.66 14.96
CA SER A 328 14.44 1.79 16.11
C SER A 328 13.39 2.34 17.08
N ASP A 329 12.92 3.58 16.91
CA ASP A 329 11.98 4.23 17.85
C ASP A 329 10.53 3.78 17.64
N LEU A 330 10.26 3.09 16.53
CA LEU A 330 8.98 2.44 16.27
C LEU A 330 9.18 0.93 16.15
N MET A 331 8.88 0.25 17.26
CA MET A 331 8.88 -1.20 17.36
C MET A 331 7.43 -1.71 17.44
N MET A 332 7.17 -2.83 16.77
CA MET A 332 5.89 -3.55 16.83
C MET A 332 6.15 -5.03 17.13
N GLU A 333 5.18 -5.67 17.76
CA GLU A 333 5.19 -7.12 17.96
C GLU A 333 4.82 -7.80 16.64
N VAL A 334 5.70 -8.66 16.11
CA VAL A 334 5.50 -9.30 14.80
C VAL A 334 5.90 -10.78 14.86
N PRO A 335 4.93 -11.72 14.75
CA PRO A 335 3.48 -11.48 14.70
C PRO A 335 2.90 -10.82 15.96
N THR A 336 1.74 -10.18 15.85
CA THR A 336 0.99 -9.66 17.01
C THR A 336 0.73 -10.79 18.01
N GLY A 337 1.00 -10.56 19.31
CA GLY A 337 0.89 -11.58 20.36
C GLY A 337 2.06 -12.57 20.50
N SER A 338 3.13 -12.46 19.69
CA SER A 338 4.29 -13.38 19.73
C SER A 338 5.36 -13.07 20.78
N GLY A 339 5.33 -11.90 21.41
CA GLY A 339 6.39 -11.33 22.25
C GLY A 339 7.61 -10.79 21.48
N LYS A 340 7.67 -10.99 20.15
CA LYS A 340 8.84 -10.62 19.33
C LYS A 340 8.71 -9.20 18.79
N MET A 341 9.47 -8.27 19.37
CA MET A 341 9.49 -6.87 18.95
C MET A 341 10.46 -6.65 17.78
N LEU A 342 9.94 -6.14 16.66
CA LEU A 342 10.68 -5.82 15.44
C LEU A 342 10.53 -4.33 15.07
N ASN A 343 11.59 -3.73 14.53
CA ASN A 343 11.48 -2.43 13.85
C ASN A 343 10.81 -2.61 12.48
N MET A 344 10.49 -1.50 11.81
CA MET A 344 9.72 -1.55 10.55
C MET A 344 10.51 -2.19 9.40
N ALA A 345 11.85 -2.11 9.37
CA ALA A 345 12.64 -2.81 8.37
C ALA A 345 12.68 -4.34 8.60
N GLU A 346 12.69 -4.76 9.86
CA GLU A 346 12.59 -6.17 10.23
C GLU A 346 11.19 -6.73 9.98
N ALA A 347 10.15 -5.95 10.24
CA ALA A 347 8.77 -6.31 9.95
C ALA A 347 8.52 -6.42 8.42
N ALA A 348 9.05 -5.48 7.63
CA ALA A 348 9.04 -5.59 6.16
C ALA A 348 9.74 -6.88 5.72
N ARG A 349 10.90 -7.19 6.29
CA ARG A 349 11.61 -8.44 5.98
C ARG A 349 10.78 -9.67 6.32
N GLU A 350 10.09 -9.69 7.45
CA GLU A 350 9.22 -10.82 7.86
C GLU A 350 8.14 -11.10 6.79
N ILE A 351 7.44 -10.06 6.32
CA ILE A 351 6.48 -10.19 5.22
C ILE A 351 7.19 -10.65 3.93
N GLY A 352 8.36 -10.08 3.63
CA GLY A 352 9.16 -10.47 2.46
C GLY A 352 9.53 -11.96 2.47
N VAL A 353 9.93 -12.51 3.63
CA VAL A 353 10.21 -13.95 3.79
C VAL A 353 8.96 -14.79 3.51
N ARG A 354 7.81 -14.39 4.06
CA ARG A 354 6.52 -15.07 3.85
C ARG A 354 6.14 -15.10 2.37
N LEU A 355 6.29 -13.98 1.66
CA LEU A 355 6.07 -13.92 0.22
C LEU A 355 7.03 -14.80 -0.58
N THR A 356 8.31 -14.89 -0.18
CA THR A 356 9.25 -15.80 -0.86
C THR A 356 8.95 -17.27 -0.60
N THR A 357 8.33 -17.59 0.54
CA THR A 357 7.98 -18.96 0.93
C THR A 357 7.07 -19.61 -0.11
N LEU A 358 6.21 -18.82 -0.77
CA LEU A 358 5.36 -19.26 -1.88
C LEU A 358 6.13 -19.99 -3.00
N PHE A 359 7.40 -19.64 -3.23
CA PHE A 359 8.20 -20.11 -4.37
C PHE A 359 9.40 -20.97 -3.96
N THR A 360 9.64 -21.16 -2.66
CA THR A 360 10.76 -21.97 -2.17
C THR A 360 10.30 -23.40 -1.85
N PRO A 361 11.07 -24.43 -2.26
CA PRO A 361 10.76 -25.80 -1.91
C PRO A 361 10.88 -26.02 -0.40
N ASP A 362 9.95 -26.80 0.15
CA ASP A 362 10.06 -27.38 1.49
C ASP A 362 11.05 -28.58 1.51
N SER A 363 11.12 -29.28 2.64
CA SER A 363 11.96 -30.48 2.78
C SER A 363 11.56 -31.64 1.84
N ASN A 364 10.34 -31.62 1.31
CA ASN A 364 9.80 -32.61 0.38
C ASN A 364 9.86 -32.13 -1.08
N GLY A 365 10.52 -31.00 -1.36
CA GLY A 365 10.61 -30.40 -2.69
C GLY A 365 9.36 -29.64 -3.16
N GLN A 366 8.32 -29.55 -2.33
CA GLN A 366 7.04 -28.92 -2.68
C GLN A 366 7.10 -27.40 -2.49
N ARG A 367 6.46 -26.66 -3.40
CA ARG A 367 6.27 -25.22 -3.27
C ARG A 367 4.81 -24.92 -3.04
N PRO A 368 4.46 -24.01 -2.12
CA PRO A 368 3.08 -23.60 -1.91
C PRO A 368 2.40 -23.17 -3.22
N CYS A 369 3.09 -22.42 -4.10
CA CYS A 369 2.49 -21.95 -5.35
C CYS A 369 1.96 -23.05 -6.28
N HIS A 370 2.49 -24.28 -6.20
CA HIS A 370 2.03 -25.42 -7.00
C HIS A 370 0.91 -26.23 -6.33
N GLY A 371 0.58 -25.93 -5.07
CA GLY A 371 -0.39 -26.69 -4.28
C GLY A 371 -0.02 -28.18 -4.24
N GLU A 372 -1.01 -29.03 -4.53
CA GLU A 372 -0.87 -30.49 -4.47
C GLU A 372 -0.31 -31.13 -5.76
N ASP A 373 0.10 -30.33 -6.77
CA ASP A 373 0.62 -30.87 -8.03
C ASP A 373 2.06 -31.39 -7.87
N ARG A 374 2.16 -32.66 -7.50
CA ARG A 374 3.41 -33.40 -7.27
C ARG A 374 4.37 -33.38 -8.46
N ARG A 375 3.92 -33.10 -9.70
CA ARG A 375 4.82 -33.02 -10.87
C ARG A 375 5.92 -31.97 -10.65
N TYR A 376 5.58 -30.84 -10.04
CA TYR A 376 6.52 -29.75 -9.74
C TYR A 376 7.40 -30.01 -8.50
N ALA A 377 7.31 -31.20 -7.90
CA ALA A 377 8.20 -31.65 -6.83
C ALA A 377 9.01 -32.90 -7.25
N ASP A 378 8.36 -33.86 -7.89
CA ASP A 378 8.91 -35.19 -8.18
C ASP A 378 9.54 -35.34 -9.55
N ASP A 379 8.97 -34.71 -10.59
CA ASP A 379 9.44 -34.91 -11.96
C ASP A 379 10.68 -34.05 -12.21
N PRO A 380 11.85 -34.64 -12.55
CA PRO A 380 13.07 -33.90 -12.82
C PRO A 380 12.94 -32.85 -13.93
N ASN A 381 11.96 -32.99 -14.84
CA ASN A 381 11.71 -32.04 -15.93
C ASN A 381 10.83 -30.86 -15.51
N PHE A 382 10.09 -30.98 -14.41
CA PHE A 382 9.14 -29.95 -13.94
C PHE A 382 9.54 -29.30 -12.62
N ARG A 383 10.32 -29.96 -11.76
CA ARG A 383 10.63 -29.48 -10.40
C ARG A 383 11.29 -28.09 -10.30
N ASP A 384 11.92 -27.65 -11.39
CA ASP A 384 12.60 -26.36 -11.50
C ASP A 384 11.78 -25.32 -12.30
N LEU A 385 10.59 -25.70 -12.81
CA LEU A 385 9.68 -24.83 -13.55
C LEU A 385 8.72 -24.11 -12.60
N ILE A 386 9.13 -22.92 -12.16
CA ILE A 386 8.34 -22.10 -11.23
C ILE A 386 7.30 -21.28 -12.01
N LEU A 387 6.03 -21.40 -11.62
CA LEU A 387 4.93 -20.65 -12.20
C LEU A 387 4.63 -19.36 -11.41
N PHE A 388 4.14 -18.34 -12.13
CA PHE A 388 3.80 -17.03 -11.57
C PHE A 388 2.30 -16.84 -11.64
N TYR A 389 1.62 -16.99 -10.52
CA TYR A 389 0.17 -16.91 -10.46
C TYR A 389 -0.33 -15.49 -10.25
N GLU A 390 -1.59 -15.25 -10.59
CA GLU A 390 -2.27 -13.97 -10.45
C GLU A 390 -2.37 -13.56 -8.98
N HIS A 391 -2.81 -14.50 -8.16
CA HIS A 391 -2.96 -14.38 -6.71
C HIS A 391 -2.73 -15.74 -6.05
N PHE A 392 -2.65 -15.75 -4.72
CA PHE A 392 -2.32 -16.94 -3.94
C PHE A 392 -3.32 -17.16 -2.83
N HIS A 393 -3.65 -18.41 -2.58
CA HIS A 393 -4.63 -18.76 -1.55
C HIS A 393 -4.19 -18.25 -0.18
N GLY A 394 -5.11 -17.60 0.54
CA GLY A 394 -4.79 -16.91 1.80
C GLY A 394 -4.20 -17.82 2.88
N ASP A 395 -4.62 -19.08 2.96
CA ASP A 395 -4.21 -20.00 4.04
C ASP A 395 -3.20 -21.10 3.67
N ASN A 396 -3.05 -21.47 2.40
CA ASN A 396 -2.14 -22.54 1.98
C ASN A 396 -1.17 -22.12 0.86
N GLY A 397 -1.31 -20.90 0.33
CA GLY A 397 -0.38 -20.36 -0.65
C GLY A 397 -0.48 -20.96 -2.05
N ARG A 398 -1.48 -21.81 -2.37
CA ARG A 398 -1.64 -22.33 -3.74
C ARG A 398 -1.84 -21.19 -4.73
N GLY A 399 -1.20 -21.32 -5.89
CA GLY A 399 -1.38 -20.39 -7.00
C GLY A 399 -2.79 -20.46 -7.59
N LEU A 400 -3.34 -19.29 -7.91
CA LEU A 400 -4.68 -19.08 -8.43
C LEU A 400 -4.69 -18.13 -9.63
N GLY A 401 -5.73 -18.20 -10.45
CA GLY A 401 -5.87 -17.38 -11.65
C GLY A 401 -4.83 -17.70 -12.72
N ALA A 402 -4.46 -16.69 -13.52
CA ALA A 402 -3.48 -16.84 -14.60
C ALA A 402 -2.10 -17.29 -14.08
N SER A 403 -1.56 -18.41 -14.61
CA SER A 403 -0.33 -19.05 -14.12
C SER A 403 0.98 -18.52 -14.73
N HIS A 404 0.88 -17.58 -15.66
CA HIS A 404 2.01 -16.89 -16.30
C HIS A 404 1.94 -15.37 -16.07
N GLN A 405 1.45 -14.95 -14.91
CA GLN A 405 1.37 -13.57 -14.46
C GLN A 405 2.75 -13.03 -14.04
N THR A 406 3.71 -13.02 -14.97
CA THR A 406 4.97 -12.26 -14.83
C THR A 406 4.77 -10.74 -14.99
N GLY A 407 3.54 -10.27 -14.74
CA GLY A 407 3.23 -8.87 -14.45
C GLY A 407 3.63 -8.53 -13.01
N TRP A 408 2.65 -8.34 -12.13
CA TRP A 408 2.94 -7.93 -10.75
C TRP A 408 3.61 -9.01 -9.88
N THR A 409 3.41 -10.30 -10.16
CA THR A 409 3.97 -11.37 -9.30
C THR A 409 5.49 -11.45 -9.41
N ALA A 410 6.08 -10.93 -10.51
CA ALA A 410 7.52 -10.77 -10.66
C ALA A 410 8.17 -9.87 -9.60
N LEU A 411 7.39 -9.06 -8.86
CA LEU A 411 7.88 -8.26 -7.73
C LEU A 411 8.53 -9.11 -6.63
N VAL A 412 8.25 -10.43 -6.57
CA VAL A 412 8.93 -11.36 -5.66
C VAL A 412 10.45 -11.37 -5.83
N VAL A 413 10.96 -11.09 -7.03
CA VAL A 413 12.41 -11.04 -7.32
C VAL A 413 13.12 -10.08 -6.37
N ARG A 414 12.52 -8.93 -6.06
CA ARG A 414 13.09 -7.96 -5.11
C ARG A 414 13.21 -8.51 -3.69
N CYS A 415 12.24 -9.33 -3.27
CA CYS A 415 12.27 -9.99 -1.98
C CYS A 415 13.39 -11.04 -1.93
N LEU A 416 13.49 -11.87 -2.99
CA LEU A 416 14.53 -12.89 -3.13
C LEU A 416 15.94 -12.28 -3.16
N GLU A 417 16.16 -11.23 -3.95
CA GLU A 417 17.44 -10.51 -4.03
C GLU A 417 17.87 -9.95 -2.66
N SER A 418 16.94 -9.33 -1.93
CA SER A 418 17.19 -8.78 -0.59
C SER A 418 17.62 -9.87 0.39
N LEU A 419 16.92 -11.01 0.39
CA LEU A 419 17.27 -12.15 1.24
C LEU A 419 18.61 -12.78 0.85
N ALA A 420 18.87 -12.94 -0.44
CA ALA A 420 20.14 -13.49 -0.94
C ALA A 420 21.33 -12.58 -0.60
N ALA A 421 21.19 -11.26 -0.76
CA ALA A 421 22.23 -10.30 -0.37
C ALA A 421 22.56 -10.39 1.12
N ARG A 422 21.55 -10.54 1.99
CA ARG A 422 21.78 -10.70 3.44
C ARG A 422 22.46 -12.01 3.79
N ARG A 423 22.06 -13.13 3.19
CA ARG A 423 22.72 -14.43 3.42
C ARG A 423 24.21 -14.38 3.07
N ARG A 424 24.57 -13.67 1.98
CA ARG A 424 25.97 -13.46 1.60
C ARG A 424 26.75 -12.58 2.59
N ASN A 425 26.07 -11.66 3.26
CA ASN A 425 26.67 -10.73 4.22
C ASN A 425 26.53 -11.19 5.68
N ALA A 426 25.89 -12.32 5.94
CA ALA A 426 25.74 -12.86 7.29
C ALA A 426 27.06 -13.50 7.74
N PRO A 427 27.46 -13.32 9.02
CA PRO A 427 28.59 -14.06 9.56
C PRO A 427 28.30 -15.57 9.46
N PRO A 428 29.34 -16.41 9.24
CA PRO A 428 29.16 -17.86 9.23
C PRO A 428 28.53 -18.32 10.54
N PRO A 429 27.68 -19.37 10.52
CA PRO A 429 27.08 -19.89 11.74
C PRO A 429 28.18 -20.27 12.73
N GLU A 430 28.00 -19.92 14.01
CA GLU A 430 28.91 -20.34 15.06
C GLU A 430 29.03 -21.87 15.03
N ALA A 431 30.27 -22.37 15.04
CA ALA A 431 30.52 -23.79 15.14
C ALA A 431 29.84 -24.32 16.42
N PRO A 432 29.19 -25.50 16.37
CA PRO A 432 28.62 -26.08 17.57
C PRO A 432 29.72 -26.18 18.64
N PRO A 433 29.39 -25.91 19.92
CA PRO A 433 30.36 -26.01 21.00
C PRO A 433 31.00 -27.40 20.95
N ALA A 434 32.34 -27.44 20.97
CA ALA A 434 33.06 -28.70 21.04
C ALA A 434 32.52 -29.50 22.23
N SER A 435 32.01 -30.70 21.97
CA SER A 435 31.57 -31.59 23.03
C SER A 435 32.74 -31.86 23.97
N GLU A 436 32.65 -31.39 25.22
CA GLU A 436 33.46 -31.92 26.31
C GLU A 436 33.01 -33.36 26.58
N ALA A 437 33.54 -34.28 25.79
CA ALA A 437 33.43 -35.71 26.02
C ALA A 437 34.71 -36.35 25.49
N GLU A 438 35.71 -36.43 26.37
CA GLU A 438 36.60 -37.58 26.61
C GLU A 438 37.84 -37.12 27.39
N LEU A 439 37.66 -36.93 28.70
CA LEU A 439 38.69 -37.22 29.70
C LEU A 439 38.10 -38.30 30.61
N GLY A 440 38.38 -39.55 30.25
CA GLY A 440 38.11 -40.76 31.02
C GLY A 440 39.16 -41.79 30.69
#